data_AF-A0A413I1D8-F1
#
_entry.id   AF-A0A413I1D8-F1
#
_cell.length_a   1.000
_cell.length_b   1.000
_cell.length_c   1.000
_cell.angle_alpha   90.00
_cell.angle_beta   90.00
_cell.angle_gamma   90.00
#
_symmetry.space_group_name_H-M   'P 1'
#
loop_
_entity.id
_entity.type
_entity.pdbx_description
1 polymer ?
#
loop_
_entity_poly.entity_id
_entity_poly.type
_entity_poly.pdbx_seq_one_letter_code
_entity_poly.pdbx_strand_id
1 'polypeptide(L)'
;MFLQGKENDSKAADRKEKKALPAASSPQNVFLTVGRAFFLSPLKAGLTVEAACVLPLFLWAVLGALYLIEVSVVQTRLVGGIHEAGRKMALLSYGVYGGISEEEKGTGVGEIVGGALTAVYAKNLILKKAGLEETFLKEQVKISLAASDFSEKNIIDLKVMSRISLPVPGYRLRRLKFLERGRVRAWTGRSPSEEMAEGEETEGETVYVALNGSVYHRDPDCSYIKVSIKSASVAEMERKRSSDGSKYYPCSCYGAHPSPTVYYTRFGNRYHGSLGCSALKRTAQKVPLSSVSGWKACSKCG
;
A
#
# COMPACT_ATOMS: atom_id res chain seq x y z
N MET A 1 -30.83 -17.66 107.29
CA MET A 1 -31.12 -19.10 107.15
C MET A 1 -29.91 -19.77 106.52
N PHE A 2 -29.18 -20.54 107.33
CA PHE A 2 -28.45 -21.80 107.02
C PHE A 2 -28.69 -22.38 105.59
N LEU A 3 -27.78 -23.01 104.83
CA LEU A 3 -26.46 -23.65 105.06
C LEU A 3 -25.78 -23.98 103.70
N GLN A 4 -24.44 -24.09 103.75
CA GLN A 4 -23.50 -25.04 103.08
C GLN A 4 -23.85 -25.69 101.73
N GLY A 5 -22.99 -25.60 100.71
CA GLY A 5 -21.90 -26.57 100.42
C GLY A 5 -22.16 -27.17 99.02
N LYS A 6 -21.26 -27.69 98.18
CA LYS A 6 -19.85 -28.10 98.25
C LYS A 6 -19.40 -28.48 96.79
N GLU A 7 -18.11 -28.33 96.47
CA GLU A 7 -17.25 -29.07 95.49
C GLU A 7 -17.77 -29.45 94.07
N ASN A 8 -17.20 -28.90 92.98
CA ASN A 8 -16.05 -29.37 92.15
C ASN A 8 -16.35 -30.57 91.24
N ASP A 9 -16.24 -30.41 89.90
CA ASP A 9 -15.17 -31.03 89.09
C ASP A 9 -15.20 -30.75 87.56
N SER A 10 -14.00 -30.57 87.01
CA SER A 10 -13.46 -31.11 85.75
C SER A 10 -13.77 -30.52 84.33
N LYS A 11 -12.73 -30.63 83.49
CA LYS A 11 -12.36 -30.02 82.19
C LYS A 11 -13.00 -30.66 80.93
N ALA A 12 -13.01 -29.92 79.81
CA ALA A 12 -12.47 -30.31 78.47
C ALA A 12 -12.55 -29.11 77.46
N ALA A 13 -11.42 -28.66 76.86
CA ALA A 13 -11.00 -28.83 75.44
C ALA A 13 -11.68 -27.85 74.44
N ASP A 14 -11.10 -27.22 73.41
CA ASP A 14 -9.76 -27.10 72.79
C ASP A 14 -9.86 -25.98 71.70
N ARG A 15 -8.72 -25.52 71.16
CA ARG A 15 -8.47 -24.97 69.79
C ARG A 15 -7.81 -23.58 69.67
N LYS A 16 -6.48 -23.63 69.47
CA LYS A 16 -5.53 -22.65 68.86
C LYS A 16 -5.98 -22.19 67.46
N GLU A 17 -5.51 -21.13 66.79
CA GLU A 17 -4.51 -20.04 66.92
C GLU A 17 -4.85 -19.09 65.75
N LYS A 18 -4.63 -17.76 65.83
CA LYS A 18 -4.10 -16.95 64.70
C LYS A 18 -3.35 -15.72 65.22
N LYS A 19 -2.06 -15.64 64.88
CA LYS A 19 -1.16 -14.50 65.06
C LYS A 19 -1.61 -13.29 64.23
N ALA A 20 -1.51 -12.09 64.80
CA ALA A 20 -1.53 -10.82 64.07
C ALA A 20 -0.32 -9.97 64.48
N LEU A 21 0.32 -9.38 63.46
CA LEU A 21 1.57 -8.60 63.47
C LEU A 21 1.41 -7.17 64.04
N PRO A 22 2.53 -6.48 64.36
CA PRO A 22 2.53 -5.27 65.18
C PRO A 22 2.41 -3.95 64.39
N ALA A 23 1.94 -2.94 65.14
CA ALA A 23 2.15 -1.49 65.09
C ALA A 23 2.56 -0.80 63.77
N ALA A 24 1.71 0.17 63.41
CA ALA A 24 1.90 1.18 62.38
C ALA A 24 3.17 2.03 62.60
N SER A 25 3.97 2.20 61.55
CA SER A 25 4.99 3.23 61.43
C SER A 25 4.82 4.01 60.12
N SER A 26 5.02 5.33 60.26
CA SER A 26 4.99 6.42 59.27
C SER A 26 5.58 6.11 57.88
N PRO A 27 5.06 6.70 56.78
CA PRO A 27 5.63 6.52 55.45
C PRO A 27 7.00 7.22 55.37
N GLN A 28 8.06 6.43 55.43
CA GLN A 28 9.39 6.87 55.03
C GLN A 28 9.39 7.09 53.51
N ASN A 29 9.53 8.35 53.11
CA ASN A 29 9.89 8.74 51.76
C ASN A 29 11.20 8.03 51.38
N VAL A 30 11.09 6.99 50.54
CA VAL A 30 12.24 6.41 49.85
C VAL A 30 12.63 7.39 48.73
N PHE A 31 13.31 8.45 49.13
CA PHE A 31 14.09 9.24 48.19
C PHE A 31 15.28 8.38 47.81
N LEU A 32 15.15 7.71 46.66
CA LEU A 32 16.24 7.05 45.96
C LEU A 32 17.36 8.08 45.76
N THR A 33 18.32 8.09 46.68
CA THR A 33 19.61 8.74 46.51
C THR A 33 20.31 8.06 45.34
N VAL A 34 20.11 8.62 44.14
CA VAL A 34 20.99 8.41 43.00
C VAL A 34 22.37 8.91 43.43
N GLY A 35 23.23 7.97 43.75
CA GLY A 35 24.58 8.22 44.19
C GLY A 35 25.39 8.98 43.13
N ARG A 36 25.92 10.13 43.58
CA ARG A 36 27.08 10.84 43.04
C ARG A 36 26.93 11.42 41.63
N ALA A 37 26.27 12.57 41.61
CA ALA A 37 26.69 13.63 40.72
C ALA A 37 28.19 13.91 40.90
N PHE A 38 28.87 14.12 39.77
CA PHE A 38 30.23 14.66 39.67
C PHE A 38 30.28 16.08 40.26
N PHE A 39 30.19 16.22 41.58
CA PHE A 39 30.44 17.48 42.25
C PHE A 39 31.89 17.48 42.74
N LEU A 40 32.75 18.04 41.90
CA LEU A 40 34.06 18.51 42.31
C LEU A 40 33.87 19.52 43.46
N SER A 41 34.71 19.43 44.49
CA SER A 41 34.72 20.35 45.64
C SER A 41 34.76 21.82 45.17
N PRO A 42 34.04 22.75 45.83
CA PRO A 42 33.93 24.12 45.34
C PRO A 42 35.26 24.86 45.50
N LEU A 43 36.07 24.88 44.43
CA LEU A 43 37.24 25.76 44.34
C LEU A 43 36.77 27.17 44.01
N LYS A 44 37.33 28.18 44.70
CA LYS A 44 37.03 29.63 44.54
C LYS A 44 37.37 30.24 43.16
N ALA A 45 37.68 29.42 42.16
CA ALA A 45 37.87 29.80 40.76
C ALA A 45 37.26 28.77 39.77
N GLY A 46 36.27 27.99 40.20
CA GLY A 46 35.71 26.86 39.46
C GLY A 46 34.85 27.20 38.24
N LEU A 47 34.29 28.41 38.15
CA LEU A 47 33.33 28.78 37.11
C LEU A 47 33.91 28.68 35.69
N THR A 48 35.17 29.05 35.49
CA THR A 48 35.84 28.99 34.19
C THR A 48 36.29 27.57 33.83
N VAL A 49 36.68 26.76 34.82
CA VAL A 49 37.08 25.36 34.64
C VAL A 49 35.87 24.49 34.32
N GLU A 50 34.76 24.70 35.02
CA GLU A 50 33.48 24.04 34.72
C GLU A 50 33.01 24.39 33.30
N ALA A 51 33.05 25.68 32.92
CA ALA A 51 32.70 26.10 31.56
C ALA A 51 33.62 25.50 30.49
N ALA A 52 34.93 25.40 30.76
CA ALA A 52 35.91 24.81 29.85
C ALA A 52 35.68 23.31 29.61
N CYS A 53 35.07 22.59 30.55
CA CYS A 53 34.70 21.18 30.38
C CYS A 53 33.30 20.98 29.79
N VAL A 54 32.33 21.83 30.14
CA VAL A 54 30.95 21.73 29.65
C VAL A 54 30.84 22.12 28.18
N LEU A 55 31.57 23.15 27.74
CA LEU A 55 31.48 23.66 26.37
C LEU A 55 31.88 22.62 25.31
N PRO A 56 33.01 21.88 25.42
CA PRO A 56 33.36 20.84 24.45
C PRO A 56 32.32 19.71 24.39
N LEU A 57 31.75 19.31 25.54
CA LEU A 57 30.71 18.28 25.59
C LEU A 57 29.42 18.76 24.90
N PHE A 58 29.03 20.01 25.13
CA PHE A 58 27.89 20.63 24.46
C PHE A 58 28.11 20.71 22.94
N LEU A 59 29.28 21.14 22.48
CA LEU A 59 29.61 21.18 21.06
C LEU A 59 29.60 19.78 20.43
N TRP A 60 30.11 18.76 21.13
CA TRP A 60 30.01 17.37 20.69
C TRP A 60 28.57 16.90 20.57
N ALA A 61 27.69 17.28 21.51
CA ALA A 61 26.28 16.95 21.45
C ALA A 61 25.58 17.62 20.25
N VAL A 62 25.88 18.90 19.99
CA VAL A 62 25.35 19.63 18.82
C VAL A 62 25.85 19.00 17.51
N LEU A 63 27.13 18.68 17.40
CA LEU A 63 27.69 17.98 16.25
C LEU A 63 27.04 16.61 16.05
N GLY A 64 26.83 15.87 17.14
CA GLY A 64 26.10 14.60 17.11
C GLY A 64 24.68 14.76 16.57
N ALA A 65 23.94 15.78 17.03
CA ALA A 65 22.60 16.08 16.54
C ALA A 65 22.60 16.43 15.04
N LEU A 66 23.57 17.24 14.58
CA LEU A 66 23.72 17.57 13.15
C LEU A 66 24.00 16.32 12.30
N TYR A 67 24.86 15.40 12.77
CA TYR A 67 25.11 14.13 12.06
C TYR A 67 23.86 13.25 12.01
N LEU A 68 23.05 13.21 13.08
CA LEU A 68 21.79 12.46 13.07
C LEU A 68 20.79 13.02 12.05
N ILE A 69 20.69 14.35 11.96
CA ILE A 69 19.87 15.02 10.95
C ILE A 69 20.36 14.63 9.56
N GLU A 70 21.67 14.70 9.30
CA GLU A 70 22.22 14.37 7.98
C GLU A 70 21.99 12.90 7.60
N VAL A 71 22.14 11.97 8.54
CA VAL A 71 21.81 10.56 8.34
C VAL A 71 20.32 10.40 7.98
N SER A 72 19.42 11.11 8.66
CA SER A 72 17.98 11.06 8.37
C SER A 72 17.64 11.65 6.99
N VAL A 73 18.34 12.69 6.55
CA VAL A 73 18.20 13.27 5.22
C VAL A 73 18.61 12.26 4.15
N VAL A 74 19.75 11.58 4.34
CA VAL A 74 20.21 10.51 3.43
C VAL A 74 19.17 9.39 3.31
N GLN A 75 18.62 8.92 4.44
CA GLN A 75 17.58 7.89 4.45
C GLN A 75 16.32 8.35 3.72
N THR A 76 15.83 9.55 4.02
CA THR A 76 14.61 10.09 3.40
C THR A 76 14.77 10.24 1.88
N ARG A 77 15.94 10.72 1.43
CA ARG A 77 16.28 10.80 0.00
C ARG A 77 16.36 9.42 -0.65
N LEU A 78 16.92 8.44 0.04
CA LEU A 78 17.05 7.06 -0.46
C LEU A 78 15.69 6.40 -0.60
N VAL A 79 14.82 6.48 0.41
CA VAL A 79 13.43 6.02 0.37
C VAL A 79 12.66 6.70 -0.76
N GLY A 80 12.80 8.02 -0.91
CA GLY A 80 12.20 8.76 -2.03
C GLY A 80 12.68 8.24 -3.40
N GLY A 81 13.97 7.93 -3.52
CA GLY A 81 14.55 7.32 -4.72
C GLY A 81 14.00 5.92 -5.01
N ILE A 82 13.80 5.10 -3.98
CA ILE A 82 13.19 3.76 -4.09
C ILE A 82 11.75 3.87 -4.60
N HIS A 83 10.94 4.76 -4.04
CA HIS A 83 9.54 4.94 -4.48
C HIS A 83 9.44 5.42 -5.94
N GLU A 84 10.27 6.39 -6.32
CA GLU A 84 10.29 6.91 -7.69
C GLU A 84 10.78 5.85 -8.69
N ALA A 85 11.80 5.09 -8.33
CA ALA A 85 12.29 3.98 -9.15
C ALA A 85 11.22 2.89 -9.30
N GLY A 86 10.58 2.49 -8.19
CA GLY A 86 9.48 1.54 -8.19
C GLY A 86 8.32 1.99 -9.07
N ARG A 87 7.93 3.27 -9.01
CA ARG A 87 6.90 3.86 -9.88
C ARG A 87 7.28 3.78 -11.36
N LYS A 88 8.51 4.14 -11.72
CA LYS A 88 8.99 4.08 -13.11
C LYS A 88 9.05 2.65 -13.64
N MET A 89 9.51 1.71 -12.81
CA MET A 89 9.52 0.29 -13.18
C MET A 89 8.12 -0.28 -13.32
N ALA A 90 7.17 0.13 -12.48
CA ALA A 90 5.77 -0.25 -12.61
C ALA A 90 5.10 0.31 -13.88
N LEU A 91 5.58 1.44 -14.41
CA LEU A 91 5.14 1.95 -15.72
C LEU A 91 5.80 1.21 -16.88
N LEU A 92 7.07 0.84 -16.76
CA LEU A 92 7.77 0.06 -17.78
C LEU A 92 7.17 -1.34 -17.93
N SER A 93 6.72 -1.96 -16.83
CA SER A 93 6.00 -3.23 -16.92
C SER A 93 4.73 -3.12 -17.76
N TYR A 94 4.03 -1.98 -17.75
CA TYR A 94 2.88 -1.78 -18.64
C TYR A 94 3.28 -1.81 -20.12
N GLY A 95 4.40 -1.20 -20.50
CA GLY A 95 4.87 -1.21 -21.89
C GLY A 95 5.28 -2.61 -22.38
N VAL A 96 5.77 -3.45 -21.47
CA VAL A 96 6.19 -4.83 -21.76
C VAL A 96 4.99 -5.80 -21.76
N TYR A 97 4.02 -5.63 -20.86
CA TYR A 97 2.88 -6.55 -20.69
C TYR A 97 1.57 -6.08 -21.33
N GLY A 98 1.35 -4.78 -21.50
CA GLY A 98 0.08 -4.18 -21.94
C GLY A 98 0.06 -3.67 -23.38
N GLY A 99 1.14 -3.83 -24.14
CA GLY A 99 1.30 -3.25 -25.48
C GLY A 99 1.56 -4.24 -26.63
N ILE A 100 1.68 -5.54 -26.36
CA ILE A 100 1.91 -6.56 -27.39
C ILE A 100 0.71 -7.51 -27.37
N SER A 101 -0.02 -7.57 -28.49
CA SER A 101 -1.13 -8.50 -28.72
C SER A 101 -0.73 -9.93 -28.41
N GLU A 102 -1.67 -10.70 -27.85
CA GLU A 102 -1.48 -12.08 -27.40
C GLU A 102 -1.06 -13.11 -28.47
N GLU A 103 -0.81 -12.69 -29.72
CA GLU A 103 -0.42 -13.57 -30.83
C GLU A 103 1.08 -13.88 -30.87
N GLU A 104 1.93 -13.22 -30.08
CA GLU A 104 3.38 -13.52 -29.99
C GLU A 104 3.79 -14.05 -28.60
N LYS A 105 2.94 -14.86 -27.95
CA LYS A 105 3.32 -15.74 -26.81
C LYS A 105 4.18 -16.93 -27.27
N GLY A 106 5.13 -16.65 -28.16
CA GLY A 106 5.92 -17.64 -28.88
C GLY A 106 7.33 -17.14 -29.17
N THR A 107 7.93 -16.34 -28.30
CA THR A 107 9.39 -16.26 -28.10
C THR A 107 9.65 -15.29 -26.94
N GLY A 108 10.49 -15.72 -26.00
CA GLY A 108 10.66 -15.09 -24.70
C GLY A 108 10.99 -13.60 -24.76
N VAL A 109 10.01 -12.73 -24.51
CA VAL A 109 10.27 -11.35 -24.07
C VAL A 109 9.82 -11.16 -22.62
N GLY A 110 8.89 -11.99 -22.14
CA GLY A 110 8.54 -12.09 -20.72
C GLY A 110 9.67 -12.61 -19.83
N GLU A 111 10.68 -13.26 -20.41
CA GLU A 111 11.86 -13.80 -19.72
C GLU A 111 13.15 -12.99 -20.01
N ILE A 112 13.15 -12.10 -21.01
CA ILE A 112 14.38 -11.49 -21.57
C ILE A 112 14.77 -10.12 -20.99
N VAL A 113 13.98 -9.52 -20.09
CA VAL A 113 14.53 -8.44 -19.25
C VAL A 113 15.19 -9.05 -18.01
N GLY A 114 16.30 -9.76 -18.22
CA GLY A 114 17.01 -10.52 -17.19
C GLY A 114 17.19 -9.70 -15.90
N GLY A 115 16.95 -10.34 -14.75
CA GLY A 115 16.93 -9.68 -13.43
C GLY A 115 18.16 -8.81 -13.11
N ALA A 116 19.29 -9.05 -13.78
CA ALA A 116 20.48 -8.20 -13.70
C ALA A 116 20.30 -6.82 -14.37
N LEU A 117 19.68 -6.75 -15.55
CA LEU A 117 19.43 -5.49 -16.25
C LEU A 117 18.39 -4.63 -15.51
N THR A 118 17.35 -5.24 -14.95
CA THR A 118 16.36 -4.54 -14.10
C THR A 118 16.98 -4.06 -12.79
N ALA A 119 17.83 -4.86 -12.14
CA ALA A 119 18.53 -4.47 -10.92
C ALA A 119 19.51 -3.30 -11.14
N VAL A 120 20.28 -3.31 -12.22
CA VAL A 120 21.20 -2.21 -12.58
C VAL A 120 20.41 -0.94 -12.91
N TYR A 121 19.33 -1.08 -13.68
CA TYR A 121 18.45 0.04 -14.00
C TYR A 121 17.80 0.64 -12.74
N ALA A 122 17.27 -0.19 -11.84
CA ALA A 122 16.72 0.22 -10.56
C ALA A 122 17.74 0.98 -9.72
N LYS A 123 18.97 0.45 -9.59
CA LYS A 123 20.04 1.10 -8.84
C LYS A 123 20.37 2.49 -9.40
N ASN A 124 20.49 2.63 -10.72
CA ASN A 124 20.79 3.90 -11.36
C ASN A 124 19.67 4.93 -11.15
N LEU A 125 18.41 4.52 -11.23
CA LEU A 125 17.26 5.40 -10.94
C LEU A 125 17.26 5.88 -9.48
N ILE A 126 17.50 4.97 -8.54
CA ILE A 126 17.54 5.29 -7.11
C ILE A 126 18.67 6.29 -6.83
N LEU A 127 19.88 6.03 -7.32
CA LEU A 127 21.04 6.92 -7.11
C LEU A 127 20.80 8.30 -7.73
N LYS A 128 20.25 8.34 -8.95
CA LYS A 128 19.95 9.61 -9.63
C LYS A 128 18.94 10.45 -8.85
N LYS A 129 17.90 9.83 -8.29
CA LYS A 129 16.85 10.56 -7.55
C LYS A 129 17.24 10.87 -6.11
N ALA A 130 18.00 10.00 -5.46
CA ALA A 130 18.47 10.21 -4.09
C ALA A 130 19.44 11.40 -4.01
N GLY A 131 20.11 11.78 -5.10
CA GLY A 131 20.91 13.01 -5.15
C GLY A 131 21.98 13.05 -4.05
N LEU A 132 22.64 11.90 -3.82
CA LEU A 132 23.59 11.73 -2.71
C LEU A 132 24.83 12.62 -2.83
N GLU A 133 25.14 13.09 -4.04
CA GLU A 133 26.22 14.05 -4.32
C GLU A 133 26.02 15.40 -3.62
N GLU A 134 24.78 15.77 -3.31
CA GLU A 134 24.45 17.02 -2.63
C GLU A 134 24.54 16.91 -1.09
N THR A 135 24.75 15.71 -0.55
CA THR A 135 24.79 15.47 0.90
C THR A 135 26.21 15.58 1.45
N PHE A 136 26.34 16.01 2.71
CA PHE A 136 27.64 16.11 3.39
C PHE A 136 28.33 14.75 3.54
N LEU A 137 27.58 13.64 3.42
CA LEU A 137 28.07 12.28 3.57
C LEU A 137 28.34 11.56 2.23
N LYS A 138 28.42 12.28 1.10
CA LYS A 138 28.56 11.68 -0.25
C LYS A 138 29.58 10.52 -0.37
N GLU A 139 30.80 10.70 0.14
CA GLU A 139 31.89 9.70 0.05
C GLU A 139 31.77 8.57 1.07
N GLN A 140 30.85 8.73 2.03
CA GLN A 140 30.72 7.90 3.21
C GLN A 140 29.48 7.01 3.19
N VAL A 141 28.65 7.17 2.17
CA VAL A 141 27.46 6.35 1.93
C VAL A 141 27.78 5.32 0.84
N LYS A 142 27.83 4.04 1.23
CA LYS A 142 27.96 2.92 0.28
C LYS A 142 26.60 2.26 0.10
N ILE A 143 26.12 2.20 -1.13
CA ILE A 143 24.81 1.62 -1.47
C ILE A 143 24.98 0.36 -2.30
N SER A 144 24.33 -0.69 -1.84
CA SER A 144 24.17 -1.95 -2.57
C SER A 144 22.69 -2.28 -2.70
N LEU A 145 22.27 -2.66 -3.91
CA LEU A 145 20.97 -3.28 -4.09
C LEU A 145 21.06 -4.68 -3.45
N ALA A 146 20.20 -4.96 -2.47
CA ALA A 146 20.03 -6.30 -1.94
C ALA A 146 19.16 -7.13 -2.90
N ALA A 147 19.03 -8.43 -2.66
CA ALA A 147 18.18 -9.33 -3.46
C ALA A 147 16.76 -8.76 -3.56
N SER A 148 16.51 -8.10 -4.67
CA SER A 148 15.25 -7.44 -5.01
C SER A 148 14.45 -8.46 -5.80
N ASP A 149 13.22 -8.69 -5.38
CA ASP A 149 12.37 -9.69 -5.99
C ASP A 149 11.46 -9.00 -7.00
N PHE A 150 11.44 -9.55 -8.20
CA PHE A 150 10.60 -9.09 -9.32
C PHE A 150 9.66 -10.23 -9.77
N SER A 151 9.57 -11.32 -9.00
CA SER A 151 8.95 -12.58 -9.37
C SER A 151 7.53 -12.78 -8.83
N GLU A 152 7.14 -12.14 -7.72
CA GLU A 152 5.74 -12.14 -7.29
C GLU A 152 4.93 -11.40 -8.37
N LYS A 153 4.01 -12.12 -9.03
CA LYS A 153 3.50 -11.87 -10.39
C LYS A 153 3.07 -10.44 -10.77
N ASN A 154 2.90 -9.53 -9.81
CA ASN A 154 2.65 -8.11 -10.05
C ASN A 154 3.31 -7.18 -9.00
N ILE A 155 4.28 -7.62 -8.21
CA ILE A 155 4.89 -6.80 -7.14
C ILE A 155 6.39 -6.66 -7.42
N ILE A 156 6.82 -5.41 -7.52
CA ILE A 156 8.22 -5.02 -7.61
C ILE A 156 8.71 -4.76 -6.18
N ASP A 157 9.59 -5.61 -5.67
CA ASP A 157 10.16 -5.52 -4.34
C ASP A 157 11.63 -5.07 -4.38
N LEU A 158 11.86 -3.78 -4.11
CA LEU A 158 13.17 -3.17 -4.10
C LEU A 158 13.74 -3.18 -2.69
N LYS A 159 14.91 -3.78 -2.53
CA LYS A 159 15.65 -3.79 -1.26
C LYS A 159 16.98 -3.09 -1.44
N VAL A 160 17.23 -2.06 -0.63
CA VAL A 160 18.47 -1.29 -0.67
C VAL A 160 19.15 -1.36 0.68
N MET A 161 20.41 -1.76 0.66
CA MET A 161 21.27 -1.75 1.84
C MET A 161 22.22 -0.56 1.73
N SER A 162 22.12 0.39 2.65
CA SER A 162 23.03 1.52 2.77
C SER A 162 23.97 1.33 3.97
N ARG A 163 25.22 1.74 3.79
CA ARG A 163 26.23 1.77 4.85
C ARG A 163 26.79 3.17 4.97
N ILE A 164 26.58 3.79 6.11
CA ILE A 164 26.99 5.17 6.38
C ILE A 164 28.13 5.15 7.39
N SER A 165 29.27 5.73 7.02
CA SER A 165 30.32 6.11 7.98
C SER A 165 30.14 7.56 8.41
N LEU A 166 30.47 7.86 9.67
CA LEU A 166 30.48 9.22 10.18
C LEU A 166 31.94 9.69 10.29
N PRO A 167 32.31 10.87 9.75
CA PRO A 167 33.69 11.33 9.71
C PRO A 167 34.03 12.07 11.00
N VAL A 168 33.97 11.37 12.13
CA VAL A 168 34.24 12.01 13.42
C VAL A 168 35.75 11.98 13.69
N PRO A 169 36.43 13.14 13.76
CA PRO A 169 37.87 13.18 13.98
C PRO A 169 38.25 12.50 15.29
N GLY A 170 39.31 11.67 15.26
CA GLY A 170 39.82 10.98 16.44
C GLY A 170 39.04 9.72 16.88
N TYR A 171 37.89 9.43 16.28
CA TYR A 171 37.08 8.25 16.64
C TYR A 171 36.69 7.44 15.40
N ARG A 172 37.10 6.17 15.36
CA ARG A 172 36.65 5.22 14.32
C ARG A 172 35.30 4.64 14.70
N LEU A 173 34.23 5.38 14.44
CA LEU A 173 32.87 4.91 14.70
C LEU A 173 32.50 3.70 13.83
N ARG A 174 31.63 2.83 14.36
CA ARG A 174 31.08 1.72 13.60
C ARG A 174 30.23 2.26 12.46
N ARG A 175 30.35 1.64 11.28
CA ARG A 175 29.50 1.95 10.12
C ARG A 175 28.05 1.59 10.44
N LEU A 176 27.16 2.56 10.31
CA LEU A 176 25.73 2.37 10.43
C LEU A 176 25.23 1.63 9.18
N LYS A 177 24.36 0.64 9.36
CA LYS A 177 23.78 -0.14 8.26
C LYS A 177 22.27 0.05 8.29
N PHE A 178 21.68 0.39 7.15
CA PHE A 178 20.24 0.50 7.00
C PHE A 178 19.78 -0.38 5.85
N LEU A 179 18.68 -1.10 6.07
CA LEU A 179 17.99 -1.85 5.04
C LEU A 179 16.65 -1.16 4.82
N GLU A 180 16.48 -0.60 3.64
CA GLU A 180 15.25 0.04 3.20
C GLU A 180 14.58 -0.84 2.16
N ARG A 181 13.26 -0.97 2.25
CA ARG A 181 12.45 -1.81 1.35
C ARG A 181 11.29 -1.00 0.82
N GLY A 182 11.13 -0.99 -0.50
CA GLY A 182 9.97 -0.42 -1.17
C GLY A 182 9.28 -1.47 -2.03
N ARG A 183 7.98 -1.68 -1.77
CA ARG A 183 7.13 -2.56 -2.58
C ARG A 183 6.16 -1.72 -3.40
N VAL A 184 6.12 -1.98 -4.70
CA VAL A 184 5.20 -1.29 -5.62
C VAL A 184 4.53 -2.33 -6.49
N ARG A 185 3.20 -2.22 -6.66
CA ARG A 185 2.48 -3.07 -7.61
C ARG A 185 2.75 -2.59 -9.04
N ALA A 186 3.15 -3.52 -9.90
CA ALA A 186 3.32 -3.31 -11.33
C ALA A 186 1.98 -2.91 -11.97
N TRP A 187 2.01 -2.01 -12.95
CA TRP A 187 0.82 -1.61 -13.70
C TRP A 187 0.64 -2.57 -14.88
N THR A 188 0.13 -3.77 -14.61
CA THR A 188 -0.03 -4.84 -15.61
C THR A 188 -1.44 -4.91 -16.20
N GLY A 189 -2.34 -4.01 -15.76
CA GLY A 189 -3.77 -4.11 -16.08
C GLY A 189 -4.45 -5.22 -15.28
N ARG A 190 -5.78 -5.33 -15.37
CA ARG A 190 -6.47 -6.54 -14.89
C ARG A 190 -6.40 -7.56 -16.00
N SER A 191 -5.61 -8.62 -15.81
CA SER A 191 -5.83 -9.86 -16.53
C SER A 191 -7.18 -10.43 -16.04
N PRO A 192 -8.08 -10.86 -16.94
CA PRO A 192 -9.35 -11.48 -16.54
C PRO A 192 -9.19 -12.72 -15.64
N SER A 193 -7.97 -13.26 -15.54
CA SER A 193 -7.61 -14.44 -14.76
C SER A 193 -7.28 -14.15 -13.29
N GLU A 194 -7.00 -12.90 -12.88
CA GLU A 194 -6.57 -12.61 -11.50
C GLU A 194 -7.72 -12.42 -10.50
N GLU A 195 -8.96 -12.19 -10.97
CA GLU A 195 -10.13 -12.14 -10.09
C GLU A 195 -10.71 -13.53 -9.76
N MET A 196 -10.08 -14.62 -10.23
CA MET A 196 -10.57 -16.01 -10.04
C MET A 196 -9.77 -16.84 -9.03
N ALA A 197 -8.84 -16.25 -8.27
CA ALA A 197 -7.99 -17.02 -7.34
C ALA A 197 -8.54 -17.12 -5.89
N GLU A 198 -9.69 -16.52 -5.58
CA GLU A 198 -10.32 -16.61 -4.24
C GLU A 198 -11.78 -17.11 -4.27
N GLY A 199 -12.23 -17.69 -5.39
CA GLY A 199 -13.51 -18.37 -5.47
C GLY A 199 -13.31 -19.76 -6.06
N GLU A 200 -13.81 -20.79 -5.38
CA GLU A 200 -13.76 -22.20 -5.77
C GLU A 200 -13.76 -22.41 -7.29
N GLU A 201 -12.78 -23.16 -7.76
CA GLU A 201 -12.74 -23.75 -9.09
C GLU A 201 -13.94 -24.69 -9.26
N THR A 202 -15.11 -24.14 -9.55
CA THR A 202 -16.04 -24.82 -10.43
C THR A 202 -15.56 -24.50 -11.83
N GLU A 203 -14.91 -25.47 -12.48
CA GLU A 203 -14.57 -25.51 -13.91
C GLU A 203 -15.84 -25.46 -14.78
N GLY A 204 -16.63 -24.40 -14.62
CA GLY A 204 -17.84 -24.14 -15.37
C GLY A 204 -17.57 -23.07 -16.41
N GLU A 205 -17.95 -23.34 -17.65
CA GLU A 205 -17.96 -22.34 -18.73
C GLU A 205 -18.74 -21.10 -18.26
N THR A 206 -18.09 -19.94 -18.19
CA THR A 206 -18.74 -18.68 -17.80
C THR A 206 -19.29 -17.97 -19.03
N VAL A 207 -20.53 -17.50 -18.96
CA VAL A 207 -21.21 -16.78 -20.05
C VAL A 207 -21.68 -15.40 -19.61
N TYR A 208 -21.89 -14.51 -20.59
CA TYR A 208 -22.36 -13.15 -20.39
C TYR A 208 -23.86 -13.06 -20.73
N VAL A 209 -24.63 -12.43 -19.85
CA VAL A 209 -26.07 -12.20 -20.02
C VAL A 209 -26.39 -10.73 -19.88
N ALA A 210 -27.29 -10.21 -20.71
CA ALA A 210 -27.87 -8.89 -20.50
C ALA A 210 -28.96 -8.99 -19.42
N LEU A 211 -29.09 -7.98 -18.55
CA LEU A 211 -30.07 -7.97 -17.44
C LEU A 211 -31.51 -8.27 -17.86
N ASN A 212 -31.90 -7.90 -19.09
CA ASN A 212 -33.24 -8.14 -19.65
C ASN A 212 -33.20 -9.02 -20.92
N GLY A 213 -32.10 -9.73 -21.17
CA GLY A 213 -31.96 -10.63 -22.31
C GLY A 213 -32.50 -12.02 -22.01
N SER A 214 -32.80 -12.80 -23.05
CA SER A 214 -33.18 -14.22 -22.94
C SER A 214 -32.16 -15.15 -23.62
N VAL A 215 -30.97 -14.61 -23.86
CA VAL A 215 -29.90 -15.20 -24.67
C VAL A 215 -28.58 -15.01 -23.93
N TYR A 216 -27.74 -16.04 -23.92
CA TYR A 216 -26.39 -15.96 -23.37
C TYR A 216 -25.36 -15.75 -24.48
N HIS A 217 -24.26 -15.11 -24.12
CA HIS A 217 -23.15 -14.78 -25.02
C HIS A 217 -21.85 -15.35 -24.46
N ARG A 218 -21.02 -15.95 -25.31
CA ARG A 218 -19.68 -16.41 -24.91
C ARG A 218 -18.64 -15.30 -25.05
N ASP A 219 -18.84 -14.43 -26.04
CA ASP A 219 -17.96 -13.29 -26.31
C ASP A 219 -18.42 -12.02 -25.56
N PRO A 220 -17.59 -11.45 -24.66
CA PRO A 220 -17.89 -10.19 -23.97
C PRO A 220 -17.95 -8.98 -24.91
N ASP A 221 -17.26 -9.03 -26.05
CA ASP A 221 -17.22 -7.97 -27.05
C ASP A 221 -18.29 -8.12 -28.12
N CYS A 222 -19.23 -9.06 -27.95
CA CYS A 222 -20.35 -9.22 -28.85
C CYS A 222 -21.14 -7.91 -28.98
N SER A 223 -21.32 -7.45 -30.22
CA SER A 223 -22.08 -6.21 -30.56
C SER A 223 -23.48 -6.10 -29.95
N TYR A 224 -24.10 -7.22 -29.58
CA TYR A 224 -25.41 -7.24 -28.91
C TYR A 224 -25.33 -6.89 -27.41
N ILE A 225 -24.22 -7.22 -26.76
CA ILE A 225 -23.91 -6.88 -25.36
C ILE A 225 -23.22 -5.52 -25.29
N LYS A 226 -22.09 -5.38 -25.98
CA LYS A 226 -21.24 -4.20 -25.91
C LYS A 226 -21.58 -3.24 -27.04
N VAL A 227 -22.53 -2.36 -26.76
CA VAL A 227 -22.98 -1.36 -27.73
C VAL A 227 -21.94 -0.25 -27.87
N SER A 228 -21.46 0.01 -29.08
CA SER A 228 -20.54 1.12 -29.36
C SER A 228 -21.28 2.46 -29.31
N ILE A 229 -21.11 3.19 -28.22
CA ILE A 229 -21.70 4.52 -28.01
C ILE A 229 -20.79 5.58 -28.65
N LYS A 230 -21.38 6.48 -29.42
CA LYS A 230 -20.71 7.63 -30.03
C LYS A 230 -21.35 8.92 -29.52
N SER A 231 -20.57 10.00 -29.50
CA SER A 231 -21.06 11.35 -29.19
C SER A 231 -21.10 12.21 -30.45
N ALA A 232 -22.09 13.10 -30.54
CA ALA A 232 -22.23 14.09 -31.59
C ALA A 232 -22.96 15.33 -31.06
N SER A 233 -22.91 16.43 -31.82
CA SER A 233 -23.77 17.59 -31.57
C SER A 233 -25.20 17.34 -32.07
N VAL A 234 -26.17 18.03 -31.49
CA VAL A 234 -27.59 17.95 -31.91
C VAL A 234 -27.74 18.32 -33.40
N ALA A 235 -27.02 19.35 -33.86
CA ALA A 235 -27.04 19.80 -35.26
C ALA A 235 -26.48 18.75 -36.24
N GLU A 236 -25.54 17.90 -35.80
CA GLU A 236 -25.04 16.79 -36.62
C GLU A 236 -26.03 15.64 -36.73
N MET A 237 -26.88 15.44 -35.72
CA MET A 237 -27.85 14.33 -35.70
C MET A 237 -28.90 14.46 -36.79
N GLU A 238 -29.24 15.68 -37.22
CA GLU A 238 -30.15 15.92 -38.35
C GLU A 238 -29.63 15.37 -39.68
N ARG A 239 -28.31 15.38 -39.86
CA ARG A 239 -27.63 14.88 -41.07
C ARG A 239 -27.25 13.41 -40.96
N LYS A 240 -27.02 12.91 -39.75
CA LYS A 240 -26.67 11.50 -39.51
C LYS A 240 -27.88 10.58 -39.73
N ARG A 241 -27.60 9.36 -40.18
CA ARG A 241 -28.57 8.28 -40.34
C ARG A 241 -28.11 7.04 -39.59
N SER A 242 -29.06 6.23 -39.16
CA SER A 242 -28.79 4.92 -38.57
C SER A 242 -28.20 3.97 -39.62
N SER A 243 -27.65 2.85 -39.17
CA SER A 243 -27.20 1.78 -40.08
C SER A 243 -28.31 1.31 -41.03
N ASP A 244 -29.57 1.43 -40.60
CA ASP A 244 -30.76 1.05 -41.37
C ASP A 244 -31.32 2.23 -42.20
N GLY A 245 -30.60 3.35 -42.29
CA GLY A 245 -31.01 4.54 -43.05
C GLY A 245 -32.04 5.45 -42.37
N SER A 246 -32.55 5.07 -41.18
CA SER A 246 -33.53 5.88 -40.45
C SER A 246 -32.94 7.17 -39.86
N LYS A 247 -33.78 8.19 -39.67
CA LYS A 247 -33.42 9.41 -38.91
C LYS A 247 -33.33 9.10 -37.42
N TYR A 248 -32.50 9.87 -36.70
CA TYR A 248 -32.43 9.80 -35.24
C TYR A 248 -33.39 10.80 -34.60
N TYR A 249 -34.09 10.36 -33.56
CA TYR A 249 -35.06 11.14 -32.80
C TYR A 249 -34.60 11.30 -31.34
N PRO A 250 -35.04 12.36 -30.64
CA PRO A 250 -34.75 12.49 -29.22
C PRO A 250 -35.35 11.33 -28.42
N CYS A 251 -34.56 10.78 -27.50
CA CYS A 251 -35.06 9.90 -26.46
C CYS A 251 -35.86 10.71 -25.43
N SER A 252 -36.82 10.08 -24.74
CA SER A 252 -37.56 10.69 -23.63
C SER A 252 -36.64 11.25 -22.53
N CYS A 253 -35.45 10.66 -22.35
CA CYS A 253 -34.45 11.16 -21.40
C CYS A 253 -33.85 12.52 -21.78
N TYR A 254 -33.88 12.89 -23.06
CA TYR A 254 -33.29 14.15 -23.53
C TYR A 254 -34.13 15.36 -23.10
N GLY A 255 -35.46 15.21 -23.01
CA GLY A 255 -36.35 16.27 -22.56
C GLY A 255 -36.12 16.69 -21.10
N ALA A 256 -35.67 15.77 -20.24
CA ALA A 256 -35.36 16.06 -18.84
C ALA A 256 -33.99 16.74 -18.66
N HIS A 257 -33.03 16.45 -19.55
CA HIS A 257 -31.66 16.98 -19.48
C HIS A 257 -31.15 17.32 -20.90
N PRO A 258 -31.50 18.51 -21.42
CA PRO A 258 -31.00 18.96 -22.71
C PRO A 258 -29.50 19.25 -22.60
N SER A 259 -28.72 18.64 -23.50
CA SER A 259 -27.27 18.78 -23.57
C SER A 259 -26.84 19.09 -25.01
N PRO A 260 -25.86 19.98 -25.22
CA PRO A 260 -25.32 20.26 -26.55
C PRO A 260 -24.65 19.03 -27.18
N THR A 261 -24.14 18.12 -26.35
CA THR A 261 -23.57 16.84 -26.76
C THR A 261 -24.55 15.72 -26.47
N VAL A 262 -24.91 14.97 -27.51
CA VAL A 262 -25.81 13.82 -27.44
C VAL A 262 -25.08 12.54 -27.76
N TYR A 263 -25.54 11.47 -27.14
CA TYR A 263 -25.01 10.12 -27.28
C TYR A 263 -25.95 9.29 -28.14
N TYR A 264 -25.39 8.55 -29.08
CA TYR A 264 -26.15 7.70 -29.99
C TYR A 264 -25.36 6.44 -30.31
N THR A 265 -26.06 5.45 -30.82
CA THR A 265 -25.50 4.15 -31.23
C THR A 265 -25.66 4.02 -32.73
N ARG A 266 -24.77 3.27 -33.40
CA ARG A 266 -24.89 3.05 -34.87
C ARG A 266 -26.17 2.30 -35.25
N PHE A 267 -26.67 1.48 -34.33
CA PHE A 267 -27.88 0.69 -34.45
C PHE A 267 -28.94 1.29 -33.54
N GLY A 268 -30.13 1.55 -34.09
CA GLY A 268 -31.21 2.26 -33.41
C GLY A 268 -31.44 3.66 -33.98
N ASN A 269 -32.55 4.28 -33.57
CA ASN A 269 -33.03 5.55 -34.13
C ASN A 269 -33.22 6.63 -33.07
N ARG A 270 -32.56 6.52 -31.92
CA ARG A 270 -32.66 7.51 -30.83
C ARG A 270 -31.30 8.05 -30.41
N TYR A 271 -31.29 9.31 -29.99
CA TYR A 271 -30.15 9.94 -29.31
C TYR A 271 -30.53 10.36 -27.90
N HIS A 272 -29.53 10.42 -27.01
CA HIS A 272 -29.69 10.53 -25.57
C HIS A 272 -28.86 11.71 -25.03
N GLY A 273 -29.36 12.41 -24.02
CA GLY A 273 -28.63 13.52 -23.38
C GLY A 273 -27.60 13.08 -22.32
N SER A 274 -27.64 11.81 -21.88
CA SER A 274 -26.77 11.28 -20.83
C SER A 274 -26.37 9.84 -21.11
N LEU A 275 -25.13 9.49 -20.78
CA LEU A 275 -24.61 8.11 -20.77
C LEU A 275 -25.35 7.20 -19.76
N GLY A 276 -26.03 7.80 -18.78
CA GLY A 276 -26.79 7.08 -17.75
C GLY A 276 -28.21 6.68 -18.16
N CYS A 277 -28.65 6.97 -19.39
CA CYS A 277 -29.99 6.60 -19.84
C CYS A 277 -30.15 5.07 -19.85
N SER A 278 -31.19 4.54 -19.21
CA SER A 278 -31.50 3.10 -19.18
C SER A 278 -31.76 2.51 -20.58
N ALA A 279 -32.27 3.31 -21.52
CA ALA A 279 -32.44 2.90 -22.90
C ALA A 279 -31.11 2.85 -23.70
N LEU A 280 -30.06 3.52 -23.23
CA LEU A 280 -28.73 3.52 -23.82
C LEU A 280 -27.81 2.48 -23.16
N LYS A 281 -27.90 2.34 -21.82
CA LYS A 281 -27.08 1.43 -21.03
C LYS A 281 -27.72 0.04 -20.99
N ARG A 282 -27.04 -0.94 -21.61
CA ARG A 282 -27.29 -2.37 -21.35
C ARG A 282 -26.30 -2.82 -20.29
N THR A 283 -26.77 -3.06 -19.08
CA THR A 283 -25.93 -3.63 -18.04
C THR A 283 -25.84 -5.14 -18.27
N ALA A 284 -24.62 -5.65 -18.43
CA ALA A 284 -24.34 -7.07 -18.62
C ALA A 284 -23.77 -7.67 -17.34
N GLN A 285 -24.12 -8.92 -17.07
CA GLN A 285 -23.64 -9.69 -15.92
C GLN A 285 -22.92 -10.95 -16.42
N LYS A 286 -21.88 -11.36 -15.69
CA LYS A 286 -21.16 -12.62 -15.92
C LYS A 286 -21.74 -13.67 -14.98
N VAL A 287 -22.20 -14.78 -15.55
CA VAL A 287 -22.88 -15.86 -14.81
C VAL A 287 -22.37 -17.22 -15.28
N PRO A 288 -22.32 -18.24 -14.42
CA PRO A 288 -21.93 -19.58 -14.84
C PRO A 288 -23.00 -20.17 -15.78
N LEU A 289 -22.60 -20.93 -16.81
CA LEU A 289 -23.54 -21.53 -17.79
C LEU A 289 -24.62 -22.39 -17.10
N SER A 290 -24.27 -23.04 -15.99
CA SER A 290 -25.20 -23.83 -15.16
C SER A 290 -26.37 -23.02 -14.62
N SER A 291 -26.20 -21.71 -14.40
CA SER A 291 -27.26 -20.81 -13.92
C SER A 291 -28.25 -20.39 -15.01
N VAL A 292 -27.92 -20.65 -16.28
CA VAL A 292 -28.67 -20.17 -17.45
C VAL A 292 -29.29 -21.34 -18.23
N SER A 293 -29.72 -22.38 -17.52
CA SER A 293 -30.33 -23.57 -18.11
C SER A 293 -31.60 -23.22 -18.91
N GLY A 294 -31.61 -23.51 -20.20
CA GLY A 294 -32.77 -23.30 -21.09
C GLY A 294 -32.75 -22.00 -21.90
N TRP A 295 -31.73 -21.15 -21.74
CA TRP A 295 -31.56 -19.99 -22.62
C TRP A 295 -30.89 -20.39 -23.92
N LYS A 296 -31.20 -19.66 -25.00
CA LYS A 296 -30.57 -19.91 -26.30
C LYS A 296 -29.22 -19.20 -26.37
N ALA A 297 -28.29 -19.81 -27.11
CA ALA A 297 -27.02 -19.19 -27.44
C ALA A 297 -27.25 -18.03 -28.42
N CYS A 298 -26.42 -16.99 -28.34
CA CYS A 298 -26.49 -15.87 -29.27
C CYS A 298 -26.19 -16.29 -30.70
N SER A 299 -27.01 -15.88 -31.67
CA SER A 299 -26.78 -16.20 -33.09
C SER A 299 -25.45 -15.71 -33.68
N LYS A 300 -24.75 -14.77 -33.02
CA LYS A 300 -23.45 -14.25 -33.46
C LYS A 300 -22.25 -14.79 -32.68
N CYS A 301 -22.41 -15.24 -31.43
CA CYS A 301 -21.29 -15.58 -30.55
C CYS A 301 -21.58 -16.77 -29.62
N GLY A 302 -22.66 -17.50 -29.89
CA GLY A 302 -23.16 -18.64 -29.14
C GLY A 302 -22.76 -19.95 -29.77
#